data_AF-A0A3D0N9S2-F1
#
_entry.id   AF-A0A3D0N9S2-F1
#
_cell.length_a   1.000
_cell.length_b   1.000
_cell.length_c   1.000
_cell.angle_alpha   90.00
_cell.angle_beta   90.00
_cell.angle_gamma   90.00
#
_symmetry.space_group_name_H-M   'P 1'
#
loop_
_entity.id
_entity.type
_entity.pdbx_description
1 polymer ?
#
loop_
_entity_poly.entity_id
_entity_poly.type
_entity_poly.pdbx_seq_one_letter_code
_entity_poly.pdbx_strand_id
1 'polypeptide(L)'
;MTPRESVIIALEGGRPEGLPPHFELVYKRSLEFYGRERLERPALEGIEGDERQRLLRDNAKMWADIYQQLDWSICTGFWGLEDEDQFRSFEYFREYAGDTIMLSATIDGTIGIPTGRNMMDAAMALFDRRQEELDARERRVDDAIARA
;
A
#
# COMPACT_ATOMS: atom_id res chain seq x y z
N MET A 1 7.37 -11.07 -20.79
CA MET A 1 6.31 -11.11 -19.77
C MET A 1 6.30 -9.77 -19.07
N THR A 2 5.14 -9.13 -18.95
CA THR A 2 5.02 -7.90 -18.17
C THR A 2 5.06 -8.20 -16.68
N PRO A 3 5.43 -7.24 -15.82
CA PRO A 3 5.35 -7.39 -14.37
C PRO A 3 3.96 -7.81 -13.90
N ARG A 4 2.90 -7.26 -14.52
CA ARG A 4 1.51 -7.65 -14.24
C ARG A 4 1.23 -9.11 -14.56
N GLU A 5 1.64 -9.60 -15.72
CA GLU A 5 1.49 -11.02 -16.10
C GLU A 5 2.23 -11.94 -15.13
N SER A 6 3.47 -11.59 -14.79
CA SER A 6 4.30 -12.35 -13.86
C SER A 6 3.63 -12.48 -12.48
N VAL A 7 3.12 -11.36 -11.96
CA VAL A 7 2.40 -11.29 -10.69
C VAL A 7 1.14 -12.14 -10.70
N ILE A 8 0.31 -12.04 -11.74
CA ILE A 8 -0.94 -12.81 -11.83
C ILE A 8 -0.64 -14.31 -11.85
N ILE A 9 0.32 -14.75 -12.67
CA ILE A 9 0.74 -16.16 -12.70
C ILE A 9 1.16 -16.64 -11.31
N ALA A 10 1.95 -15.85 -10.59
CA ALA A 10 2.40 -16.20 -9.24
C ALA A 10 1.22 -16.27 -8.24
N LEU A 11 0.29 -15.32 -8.27
CA LEU A 11 -0.88 -15.28 -7.39
C LEU A 11 -1.86 -16.43 -7.65
N GLU A 12 -1.93 -16.92 -8.89
CA GLU A 12 -2.73 -18.09 -9.28
C GLU A 12 -2.02 -19.43 -9.00
N GLY A 13 -0.85 -19.40 -8.34
CA GLY A 13 -0.08 -20.61 -7.97
C GLY A 13 0.76 -21.19 -9.11
N GLY A 14 0.89 -20.46 -10.22
CA GLY A 14 1.80 -20.79 -11.31
C GLY A 14 3.25 -20.40 -11.03
N ARG A 15 4.11 -20.63 -12.02
CA ARG A 15 5.53 -20.27 -11.98
C ARG A 15 5.86 -19.31 -13.12
N PRO A 16 5.94 -17.98 -12.87
CA PRO A 16 6.32 -17.04 -13.91
C PRO A 16 7.76 -17.29 -14.38
N GLU A 17 8.06 -16.89 -15.62
CA GLU A 17 9.42 -16.98 -16.16
C GLU A 17 10.31 -15.89 -15.55
N GLY A 18 11.58 -16.23 -15.28
CA GLY A 18 12.56 -15.30 -14.72
C GLY A 18 12.53 -15.22 -13.20
N LEU A 19 12.79 -14.02 -12.67
CA LEU A 19 12.76 -13.77 -11.24
C LEU A 19 11.31 -13.78 -10.73
N PRO A 20 11.03 -14.43 -9.59
CA PRO A 20 9.72 -14.34 -8.96
C PRO A 20 9.35 -12.87 -8.72
N PRO A 21 8.09 -12.47 -9.00
CA PRO A 21 7.63 -11.12 -8.72
C PRO A 21 7.68 -10.91 -7.21
N HIS A 22 8.30 -9.82 -6.80
CA HIS A 22 8.43 -9.45 -5.40
C HIS A 22 8.10 -7.97 -5.24
N PHE A 23 7.67 -7.61 -4.04
CA PHE A 23 7.37 -6.25 -3.63
C PHE A 23 7.52 -6.16 -2.12
N GLU A 24 7.60 -4.94 -1.61
CA GLU A 24 7.62 -4.67 -0.18
C GLU A 24 6.27 -4.08 0.23
N LEU A 25 5.68 -4.59 1.31
CA LEU A 25 4.44 -4.01 1.81
C LEU A 25 4.73 -2.65 2.44
N VAL A 26 5.78 -2.50 3.24
CA VAL A 26 6.15 -1.20 3.84
C VAL A 26 7.66 -0.99 3.81
N TYR A 27 8.12 -0.06 2.97
CA TYR A 27 9.53 0.32 2.90
C TYR A 27 9.81 1.62 3.67
N LYS A 28 10.78 1.58 4.58
CA LYS A 28 11.11 2.73 5.46
C LYS A 28 12.53 3.30 5.28
N ARG A 29 13.31 2.78 4.33
CA ARG A 29 14.72 3.15 4.13
C ARG A 29 14.93 4.11 2.95
N SER A 30 13.93 4.94 2.65
CA SER A 30 14.01 5.88 1.52
C SER A 30 15.12 6.91 1.72
N LEU A 31 15.39 7.35 2.96
CA LEU A 31 16.46 8.30 3.23
C LEU A 31 17.83 7.68 2.92
N GLU A 32 18.08 6.46 3.37
CA GLU A 32 19.37 5.79 3.16
C GLU A 32 19.56 5.32 1.71
N PHE A 33 18.48 4.90 1.05
CA PHE A 33 18.54 4.36 -0.30
C PHE A 33 18.48 5.45 -1.38
N TYR A 34 17.63 6.45 -1.20
CA TYR A 34 17.35 7.48 -2.20
C TYR A 34 17.88 8.87 -1.80
N GLY A 35 18.22 9.08 -0.52
CA GLY A 35 18.67 10.39 -0.02
C GLY A 35 17.54 11.34 0.37
N ARG A 36 16.29 10.85 0.47
CA ARG A 36 15.11 11.64 0.84
C ARG A 36 14.11 10.85 1.68
N GLU A 37 13.50 11.51 2.65
CA GLU A 37 12.39 10.94 3.41
C GLU A 37 11.13 10.80 2.55
N ARG A 38 10.39 9.71 2.76
CA ARG A 38 9.06 9.56 2.17
C ARG A 38 8.10 10.58 2.76
N LEU A 39 7.17 11.03 1.94
CA LEU A 39 6.11 11.91 2.39
C LEU A 39 5.15 11.18 3.32
N GLU A 40 4.77 11.83 4.41
CA GLU A 40 3.85 11.34 5.44
C GLU A 40 2.75 12.38 5.64
N ARG A 41 1.56 11.95 6.07
CA ARG A 41 0.41 12.82 6.35
C ARG A 41 0.76 14.11 7.15
N PRO A 42 1.55 14.06 8.24
CA PRO A 42 1.87 15.27 9.00
C PRO A 42 2.64 16.33 8.17
N ALA A 43 3.40 15.91 7.16
CA ALA A 43 4.14 16.82 6.29
C ALA A 43 3.25 17.56 5.28
N LEU A 44 1.97 17.16 5.19
CA LEU A 44 0.97 17.76 4.31
C LEU A 44 -0.08 18.58 5.08
N GLU A 45 0.00 18.65 6.41
CA GLU A 45 -0.96 19.40 7.23
C GLU A 45 -0.87 20.90 6.92
N GLY A 46 -2.00 21.49 6.52
CA GLY A 46 -2.09 22.91 6.15
C GLY A 46 -1.48 23.27 4.80
N ILE A 47 -1.03 22.29 4.01
CA ILE A 47 -0.54 22.49 2.65
C ILE A 47 -1.66 22.14 1.65
N GLU A 48 -2.02 23.12 0.83
CA GLU A 48 -3.15 23.02 -0.10
C GLU A 48 -2.74 23.38 -1.54
N GLY A 49 -3.60 23.03 -2.49
CA GLY A 49 -3.47 23.43 -3.90
C GLY A 49 -2.21 22.88 -4.59
N ASP A 50 -1.60 23.71 -5.44
CA ASP A 50 -0.49 23.33 -6.31
C ASP A 50 0.73 22.82 -5.54
N GLU A 51 0.99 23.38 -4.35
CA GLU A 51 2.14 22.95 -3.53
C GLU A 51 1.93 21.53 -3.00
N ARG A 52 0.69 21.19 -2.59
CA ARG A 52 0.34 19.83 -2.19
C ARG A 52 0.56 18.86 -3.36
N GLN A 53 0.05 19.20 -4.53
CA GLN A 53 0.19 18.38 -5.74
C GLN A 53 1.66 18.21 -6.14
N ARG A 54 2.48 19.26 -5.99
CA ARG A 54 3.94 19.19 -6.23
C ARG A 54 4.62 18.20 -5.28
N LEU A 55 4.31 18.25 -3.99
CA LEU A 55 4.88 17.32 -3.00
C LEU A 55 4.50 15.87 -3.28
N LEU A 56 3.23 15.61 -3.61
CA LEU A 56 2.74 14.28 -3.97
C LEU A 56 3.44 13.75 -5.23
N ARG A 57 3.57 14.59 -6.26
CA ARG A 57 4.24 14.25 -7.51
C ARG A 57 5.72 13.94 -7.30
N ASP A 58 6.42 14.77 -6.53
CA ASP A 58 7.83 14.56 -6.19
C ASP A 58 8.04 13.26 -5.40
N ASN A 59 7.14 12.96 -4.47
CA ASN A 59 7.15 11.70 -3.71
C ASN A 59 6.88 10.50 -4.62
N ALA A 60 5.90 10.60 -5.53
CA ALA A 60 5.60 9.55 -6.49
C ALA A 60 6.78 9.26 -7.44
N LYS A 61 7.50 10.30 -7.88
CA LYS A 61 8.74 10.13 -8.66
C LYS A 61 9.79 9.35 -7.88
N MET A 62 10.06 9.75 -6.64
CA MET A 62 11.00 9.04 -5.78
C MET A 62 10.65 7.57 -5.67
N TRP A 63 9.37 7.26 -5.45
CA TRP A 63 8.92 5.87 -5.36
C TRP A 63 9.07 5.12 -6.67
N ALA A 64 8.74 5.71 -7.82
CA ALA A 64 8.97 5.07 -9.12
C ALA A 64 10.46 4.70 -9.30
N ASP A 65 11.37 5.61 -8.94
CA ASP A 65 12.81 5.35 -9.01
C ASP A 65 13.25 4.24 -8.03
N ILE A 66 12.73 4.23 -6.79
CA ILE A 66 13.01 3.17 -5.79
C ILE A 66 12.56 1.81 -6.31
N TYR A 67 11.33 1.71 -6.80
CA TYR A 67 10.77 0.46 -7.30
C TYR A 67 11.55 -0.08 -8.49
N GLN A 68 11.97 0.79 -9.41
CA GLN A 68 12.79 0.42 -10.56
C GLN A 68 14.17 -0.07 -10.13
N GLN A 69 14.82 0.58 -9.16
CA GLN A 69 16.16 0.16 -8.69
C GLN A 69 16.14 -1.13 -7.86
N LEU A 70 15.02 -1.44 -7.22
CA LEU A 70 14.84 -2.65 -6.41
C LEU A 70 14.11 -3.78 -7.17
N ASP A 71 13.85 -3.61 -8.47
CA ASP A 71 13.14 -4.58 -9.32
C ASP A 71 11.77 -5.03 -8.77
N TRP A 72 11.05 -4.12 -8.11
CA TRP A 72 9.75 -4.43 -7.52
C TRP A 72 8.63 -4.43 -8.56
N SER A 73 7.81 -5.48 -8.50
CA SER A 73 6.82 -5.77 -9.53
C SER A 73 5.44 -5.13 -9.27
N ILE A 74 5.12 -4.79 -8.01
CA ILE A 74 3.79 -4.30 -7.61
C ILE A 74 3.91 -3.15 -6.63
N CYS A 75 3.37 -1.98 -6.97
CA CYS A 75 3.13 -0.89 -6.04
C CYS A 75 1.75 -1.05 -5.41
N THR A 76 1.73 -1.32 -4.10
CA THR A 76 0.50 -1.60 -3.36
C THR A 76 -0.06 -0.39 -2.60
N GLY A 77 0.67 0.74 -2.62
CA GLY A 77 0.25 1.98 -1.99
C GLY A 77 1.39 2.88 -1.52
N PHE A 78 1.08 4.16 -1.34
CA PHE A 78 1.92 5.16 -0.67
C PHE A 78 1.57 5.20 0.82
N TRP A 79 2.00 4.18 1.55
CA TRP A 79 1.77 4.09 3.00
C TRP A 79 2.23 5.38 3.68
N GLY A 80 1.41 5.87 4.61
CA GLY A 80 1.64 7.13 5.32
C GLY A 80 0.79 8.31 4.83
N LEU A 81 0.19 8.21 3.64
CA LEU A 81 -0.75 9.20 3.10
C LEU A 81 -2.20 8.83 3.44
N GLU A 82 -3.11 9.80 3.32
CA GLU A 82 -4.56 9.56 3.32
C GLU A 82 -5.00 9.03 1.94
N ASP A 83 -6.17 8.40 1.87
CA ASP A 83 -6.69 7.75 0.66
C ASP A 83 -6.68 8.69 -0.56
N GLU A 84 -7.16 9.93 -0.43
CA GLU A 84 -7.21 10.91 -1.54
C GLU A 84 -5.81 11.22 -2.09
N ASP A 85 -4.84 11.47 -1.20
CA ASP A 85 -3.46 11.73 -1.58
C ASP A 85 -2.79 10.49 -2.18
N GLN A 86 -3.16 9.31 -1.70
CA GLN A 86 -2.67 8.04 -2.22
C GLN A 86 -3.17 7.82 -3.65
N PHE A 87 -4.45 8.06 -3.92
CA PHE A 87 -5.03 7.99 -5.27
C PHE A 87 -4.35 8.97 -6.23
N ARG A 88 -4.16 10.24 -5.82
CA ARG A 88 -3.42 11.23 -6.62
C ARG A 88 -1.97 10.78 -6.88
N SER A 89 -1.32 10.21 -5.87
CA SER A 89 0.06 9.72 -6.00
C SER A 89 0.18 8.53 -6.96
N PHE A 90 -0.84 7.66 -7.06
CA PHE A 90 -0.86 6.58 -8.06
C PHE A 90 -0.91 7.11 -9.49
N GLU A 91 -1.66 8.17 -9.75
CA GLU A 91 -1.67 8.82 -11.07
C GLU A 91 -0.27 9.35 -11.44
N TYR A 92 0.37 10.09 -10.52
CA TYR A 92 1.73 10.60 -10.76
C TYR A 92 2.75 9.49 -10.90
N PHE A 93 2.66 8.45 -10.09
CA PHE A 93 3.54 7.31 -10.19
C PHE A 93 3.40 6.60 -11.54
N ARG A 94 2.16 6.47 -12.04
CA ARG A 94 1.91 5.92 -13.38
C ARG A 94 2.58 6.74 -14.47
N GLU A 95 2.63 8.06 -14.35
CA GLU A 95 3.35 8.93 -15.30
C GLU A 95 4.85 8.61 -15.36
N TYR A 96 5.47 8.22 -14.22
CA TYR A 96 6.90 7.91 -14.15
C TYR A 96 7.23 6.44 -14.44
N ALA A 97 6.41 5.50 -13.97
CA ALA A 97 6.63 4.07 -14.07
C ALA A 97 6.03 3.43 -15.33
N GLY A 98 5.02 4.05 -15.95
CA GLY A 98 4.29 3.47 -17.08
C GLY A 98 3.67 2.11 -16.72
N ASP A 99 3.91 1.10 -17.55
CA ASP A 99 3.48 -0.29 -17.33
C ASP A 99 4.60 -1.21 -16.80
N THR A 100 5.73 -0.62 -16.37
CA THR A 100 6.87 -1.38 -15.82
C THR A 100 6.68 -1.84 -14.38
N ILE A 101 5.58 -1.44 -13.73
CA ILE A 101 5.22 -1.81 -12.37
C ILE A 101 3.69 -1.97 -12.34
N MET A 102 3.20 -3.07 -11.77
CA MET A 102 1.77 -3.25 -11.54
C MET A 102 1.30 -2.32 -10.43
N LEU A 103 0.17 -1.63 -10.62
CA LEU A 103 -0.50 -0.92 -9.54
C LEU A 103 -1.57 -1.83 -8.93
N SER A 104 -1.64 -1.84 -7.61
CA SER A 104 -2.69 -2.52 -6.85
C SER A 104 -3.14 -1.63 -5.71
N ALA A 105 -4.44 -1.62 -5.44
CA ALA A 105 -4.93 -1.20 -4.13
C ALA A 105 -4.69 -2.35 -3.13
N THR A 106 -4.30 -2.02 -1.90
CA THR A 106 -4.29 -2.99 -0.81
C THR A 106 -5.63 -2.95 -0.10
N ILE A 107 -6.34 -4.07 -0.09
CA ILE A 107 -7.52 -4.25 0.76
C ILE A 107 -7.05 -5.06 1.98
N ASP A 108 -6.92 -4.38 3.11
CA ASP A 108 -6.54 -5.04 4.36
C ASP A 108 -7.81 -5.42 5.15
N GLY A 109 -8.16 -6.70 5.07
CA GLY A 109 -9.25 -7.30 5.84
C GLY A 109 -8.85 -7.70 7.28
N THR A 110 -7.60 -7.45 7.69
CA THR A 110 -7.11 -7.86 9.00
C THR A 110 -7.58 -6.91 10.10
N ILE A 111 -7.69 -7.43 11.33
CA ILE A 111 -7.93 -6.59 12.49
C ILE A 111 -6.61 -5.93 12.84
N GLY A 112 -6.61 -4.60 12.90
CA GLY A 112 -5.46 -3.83 13.40
C GLY A 112 -5.00 -4.36 14.75
N ILE A 113 -3.70 -4.52 14.90
CA ILE A 113 -3.10 -5.10 16.11
C ILE A 113 -3.53 -4.24 17.31
N PRO A 114 -4.21 -4.82 18.32
CA PRO A 114 -4.58 -4.07 19.51
C PRO A 114 -3.34 -3.58 20.25
N THR A 115 -3.51 -2.48 20.97
CA THR A 115 -2.48 -1.94 21.84
C THR A 115 -2.36 -2.79 23.12
N GLY A 116 -1.27 -2.62 23.87
CA GLY A 116 -1.13 -3.25 25.17
C GLY A 116 -2.26 -2.90 26.16
N ARG A 117 -3.00 -1.80 25.96
CA ARG A 117 -4.11 -1.39 26.84
C ARG A 117 -5.40 -2.16 26.59
N ASN A 118 -5.64 -2.61 25.36
CA ASN A 118 -6.90 -3.27 24.96
C ASN A 118 -6.68 -4.70 24.44
N MET A 119 -5.46 -5.24 24.56
CA MET A 119 -5.14 -6.60 24.13
C MET A 119 -5.99 -7.65 24.85
N MET A 120 -6.19 -7.52 26.16
CA MET A 120 -7.00 -8.47 26.93
C MET A 120 -8.47 -8.41 26.53
N ASP A 121 -9.03 -7.21 26.35
CA ASP A 121 -10.41 -7.05 25.90
C ASP A 121 -10.62 -7.63 24.50
N ALA A 122 -9.67 -7.41 23.60
CA ALA A 122 -9.69 -8.01 22.27
C ALA A 122 -9.63 -9.54 22.35
N ALA A 123 -8.75 -10.11 23.18
CA ALA A 123 -8.64 -11.55 23.36
C ALA A 123 -9.93 -12.16 23.94
N MET A 124 -10.53 -11.52 24.96
CA MET A 124 -11.80 -11.96 25.55
C MET A 124 -12.94 -11.86 24.54
N ALA A 125 -13.01 -10.78 23.75
CA ALA A 125 -14.04 -10.63 22.72
C ALA A 125 -13.99 -11.76 21.68
N LEU A 126 -12.79 -12.17 21.26
CA LEU A 126 -12.61 -13.30 20.33
C LEU A 126 -13.09 -14.64 20.89
N PHE A 127 -13.05 -14.81 22.20
CA PHE A 127 -13.51 -16.02 22.87
C PHE A 127 -15.01 -15.95 23.16
N ASP A 128 -15.46 -14.92 23.88
CA ASP A 128 -16.83 -14.77 24.37
C ASP A 128 -17.83 -14.40 23.26
N ARG A 129 -17.39 -13.63 22.26
CA ARG A 129 -18.24 -13.04 21.20
C ARG A 129 -17.72 -13.38 19.80
N ARG A 130 -17.20 -14.60 19.65
CA ARG A 130 -16.55 -15.07 18.42
C ARG A 130 -17.34 -14.77 17.14
N GLN A 131 -18.64 -15.08 17.12
CA GLN A 131 -19.45 -14.91 15.91
C GLN A 131 -19.65 -13.44 15.57
N GLU A 132 -19.94 -12.59 16.56
CA GLU A 132 -20.07 -11.15 16.37
C GLU A 132 -18.77 -10.55 15.80
N GLU A 133 -17.62 -10.99 16.31
CA GLU A 133 -16.30 -10.59 15.81
C GLU A 133 -16.01 -11.12 14.40
N LEU A 134 -16.58 -12.25 13.97
CA LEU A 134 -16.45 -12.73 12.59
C LEU A 134 -17.35 -11.95 11.64
N ASP A 135 -18.61 -11.74 12.00
CA ASP A 135 -19.57 -10.99 11.17
C ASP A 135 -19.11 -9.53 11.01
N ALA A 136 -18.54 -8.94 12.06
CA ALA A 136 -17.96 -7.60 11.99
C ALA A 136 -16.75 -7.51 11.05
N ARG A 137 -15.98 -8.60 10.90
CA ARG A 137 -14.86 -8.65 9.94
C ARG A 137 -15.36 -8.74 8.51
N GLU A 138 -16.32 -9.62 8.26
CA GLU A 138 -16.89 -9.81 6.92
C GLU A 138 -17.45 -8.49 6.39
N ARG A 139 -18.22 -7.76 7.22
CA ARG A 139 -18.69 -6.40 6.87
C ARG A 139 -17.57 -5.43 6.53
N ARG A 140 -16.47 -5.41 7.30
CA ARG A 140 -15.33 -4.52 7.00
C ARG A 140 -14.65 -4.85 5.68
N VAL A 141 -14.53 -6.14 5.37
CA VAL A 141 -13.98 -6.60 4.10
C VAL A 141 -14.88 -6.16 2.95
N ASP A 142 -16.18 -6.40 3.06
CA ASP A 142 -17.16 -5.98 2.06
C ASP A 142 -17.13 -4.46 1.84
N ASP A 143 -17.10 -3.68 2.91
CA ASP A 143 -17.01 -2.21 2.85
C ASP A 143 -15.69 -1.74 2.21
N ALA A 144 -14.59 -2.45 2.44
CA ALA A 144 -13.30 -2.12 1.84
C ALA A 144 -13.25 -2.48 0.35
N ILE A 145 -13.81 -3.64 -0.04
CA ILE A 145 -13.96 -4.04 -1.44
C ILE A 145 -14.85 -3.06 -2.19
N ALA A 146 -15.95 -2.60 -1.59
CA ALA A 146 -16.87 -1.64 -2.23
C ALA A 146 -16.24 -0.26 -2.50
N ARG A 147 -15.12 0.06 -1.85
CA ARG A 147 -14.39 1.34 -2.00
C ARG A 147 -13.17 1.24 -2.92
N ALA A 148 -12.73 0.03 -3.27
CA ALA A 148 -11.57 -0.24 -4.12
C ALA A 148 -11.93 -0.26 -5.61
#